data_AF-A0A934YBE9-F1
#
_entry.id   AF-A0A934YBE9-F1
#
_cell.length_a   1.000
_cell.length_b   1.000
_cell.length_c   1.000
_cell.angle_alpha   90.00
_cell.angle_beta   90.00
_cell.angle_gamma   90.00
#
_symmetry.space_group_name_H-M   'P 1'
#
loop_
_entity.id
_entity.type
_entity.pdbx_description
1 polymer ?
#
loop_
_entity_poly.entity_id
_entity_poly.type
_entity_poly.pdbx_seq_one_letter_code
_entity_poly.pdbx_strand_id
1 'polypeptide(L)'
;MRLKTFLIFVFIISLHILSACPVCEKQQPKITQGLTHGAGPQSNWDWLIIGVISAITLLTFIYSLKYLIKPGEHNSDHIKQSILSK
;
A
#
# COMPACT_ATOMS: atom_id res chain seq x y z
N MET A 1 -8.22 27.03 -0.59
CA MET A 1 -7.06 26.17 -0.26
C MET A 1 -6.24 25.96 -1.51
N ARG A 2 -4.90 25.99 -1.46
CA ARG A 2 -4.11 25.60 -2.64
C ARG A 2 -4.44 24.15 -2.99
N LEU A 3 -4.53 23.81 -4.29
CA LEU A 3 -4.94 22.48 -4.75
C LEU A 3 -4.16 21.33 -4.09
N LYS A 4 -2.86 21.52 -3.86
CA LYS A 4 -2.00 20.57 -3.14
C LYS A 4 -2.46 20.35 -1.69
N THR A 5 -2.76 21.41 -0.96
CA THR A 5 -3.27 21.35 0.42
C THR A 5 -4.64 20.70 0.47
N PHE A 6 -5.51 20.96 -0.51
CA PHE A 6 -6.80 20.31 -0.63
C PHE A 6 -6.66 18.80 -0.90
N LEU A 7 -5.78 18.39 -1.82
CA LEU A 7 -5.52 16.97 -2.11
C LEU A 7 -4.95 16.22 -0.91
N ILE A 8 -4.03 16.83 -0.17
CA ILE A 8 -3.48 16.23 1.07
C ILE A 8 -4.59 16.05 2.12
N PHE A 9 -5.47 17.05 2.25
CA PHE A 9 -6.59 16.99 3.20
C PHE A 9 -7.60 15.90 2.84
N VAL A 10 -7.96 15.78 1.55
CA VAL A 10 -8.82 14.69 1.05
C VAL A 10 -8.19 13.32 1.28
N PHE A 11 -6.89 13.18 1.02
CA PHE A 11 -6.15 11.94 1.26
C PHE A 11 -6.20 11.54 2.75
N ILE A 12 -5.96 12.48 3.67
CA ILE A 12 -6.01 12.21 5.11
C ILE A 12 -7.42 11.79 5.55
N ILE A 13 -8.48 12.47 5.07
CA ILE A 13 -9.86 12.13 5.42
C ILE A 13 -10.24 10.73 4.91
N SER A 14 -9.77 10.34 3.72
CA SER A 14 -10.06 9.00 3.19
C SER A 14 -9.51 7.86 4.03
N LEU A 15 -8.47 8.09 4.84
CA LEU A 15 -7.91 7.07 5.75
C LEU A 15 -8.88 6.70 6.88
N HIS A 16 -9.79 7.60 7.28
CA HIS A 16 -10.75 7.33 8.36
C HIS A 16 -11.90 6.40 7.96
N ILE A 17 -12.12 6.17 6.67
CA ILE A 17 -13.21 5.29 6.16
C ILE A 17 -12.89 3.80 6.42
N LEU A 18 -11.66 3.47 6.84
CA LEU A 18 -11.17 2.10 7.00
C LEU A 18 -11.50 1.47 8.36
N SER A 19 -12.15 2.18 9.28
CA SER A 19 -12.47 1.66 10.61
C SER A 19 -13.50 0.52 10.55
N ALA A 20 -13.25 -0.57 11.28
CA ALA A 20 -14.27 -1.58 11.54
C ALA A 20 -15.44 -0.97 12.34
N CYS A 21 -16.66 -1.48 12.12
CA CYS A 21 -17.73 -1.25 13.08
C CYS A 21 -17.48 -2.07 14.37
N PRO A 22 -18.07 -1.72 15.52
CA PRO A 22 -17.79 -2.39 16.80
C PRO A 22 -18.03 -3.90 16.79
N VAL A 23 -18.94 -4.38 15.93
CA VAL A 23 -19.21 -5.81 15.77
C VAL A 23 -18.08 -6.50 15.00
N CYS A 24 -17.70 -5.96 13.84
CA CYS A 24 -16.60 -6.51 13.04
C CYS A 24 -15.28 -6.46 13.80
N GLU A 25 -15.04 -5.38 14.55
CA GLU A 25 -13.84 -5.21 15.37
C GLU A 25 -13.69 -6.35 16.40
N LYS A 26 -14.75 -6.68 17.14
CA LYS A 26 -14.74 -7.77 18.12
C LYS A 26 -14.57 -9.17 17.50
N GLN A 27 -14.92 -9.31 16.23
CA GLN A 27 -14.78 -10.57 15.47
C GLN A 27 -13.42 -10.68 14.77
N GLN A 28 -12.62 -9.62 14.77
CA GLN A 28 -11.27 -9.67 14.20
C GLN A 28 -10.29 -10.34 15.15
N PRO A 29 -9.26 -11.01 14.61
CA PRO A 29 -8.12 -11.45 15.41
C PRO A 29 -7.46 -10.26 16.12
N LYS A 30 -6.96 -10.49 17.34
CA LYS A 30 -6.38 -9.45 18.22
C LYS A 30 -5.33 -8.57 17.54
N ILE A 31 -4.54 -9.13 16.62
CA ILE A 31 -3.46 -8.41 15.94
C ILE A 31 -3.93 -7.48 14.82
N THR A 32 -5.14 -7.68 14.30
CA THR A 32 -5.74 -6.87 13.22
C THR A 32 -6.95 -6.06 13.66
N GLN A 33 -7.35 -6.20 14.93
CA GLN A 33 -8.50 -5.53 15.50
C GLN A 33 -8.37 -4.01 15.38
N GLY A 34 -9.36 -3.37 14.75
CA GLY A 34 -9.40 -1.91 14.55
C GLY A 34 -8.50 -1.39 13.42
N LEU A 35 -7.78 -2.27 12.72
CA LEU A 35 -6.91 -1.90 11.58
C LEU A 35 -7.60 -2.10 10.24
N THR A 36 -8.40 -3.16 10.11
CA THR A 36 -9.06 -3.50 8.85
C THR A 36 -10.57 -3.38 8.99
N HIS A 37 -11.30 -3.19 7.90
CA HIS A 37 -12.75 -3.37 7.87
C HIS A 37 -13.10 -4.82 7.51
N GLY A 38 -14.22 -5.34 8.00
CA GLY A 38 -14.70 -6.70 7.69
C GLY A 38 -14.14 -7.80 8.60
N ALA A 39 -14.42 -9.05 8.27
CA ALA A 39 -13.90 -10.20 9.03
C ALA A 39 -12.40 -10.37 8.77
N GLY A 40 -11.63 -10.56 9.85
CA GLY A 40 -10.21 -10.89 9.73
C GLY A 40 -9.98 -12.35 9.33
N PRO A 41 -8.71 -12.79 9.24
CA PRO A 41 -8.35 -14.18 8.94
C PRO A 41 -9.00 -15.15 9.92
N GLN A 42 -9.67 -16.19 9.40
CA GLN A 42 -10.44 -17.15 10.20
C GLN A 42 -9.62 -18.42 10.50
N SER A 43 -8.65 -18.74 9.64
CA SER A 43 -7.82 -19.95 9.76
C SER A 43 -6.32 -19.64 9.73
N ASN A 44 -5.49 -20.62 10.14
CA ASN A 44 -4.03 -20.52 10.03
C ASN A 44 -3.55 -20.45 8.57
N TRP A 45 -4.32 -21.03 7.63
CA TRP A 45 -4.02 -20.95 6.20
C TRP A 45 -4.21 -19.54 5.66
N ASP A 46 -5.23 -18.82 6.14
CA ASP A 46 -5.49 -17.44 5.78
C ASP A 46 -4.30 -16.55 6.18
N TRP A 47 -3.74 -16.78 7.39
CA TRP A 47 -2.53 -16.09 7.86
C TRP A 47 -1.30 -16.38 7.02
N LEU A 48 -1.12 -17.63 6.60
CA LEU A 48 -0.01 -18.01 5.72
C LEU A 48 -0.12 -17.31 4.36
N ILE A 49 -1.31 -17.31 3.76
CA ILE A 49 -1.56 -16.63 2.47
C ILE A 49 -1.27 -15.14 2.59
N ILE A 50 -1.78 -14.49 3.64
CA ILE A 50 -1.54 -13.06 3.87
C ILE A 50 -0.04 -12.79 4.01
N GLY A 51 0.68 -13.58 4.80
CA GLY A 51 2.12 -13.43 4.97
C GLY A 51 2.88 -13.53 3.64
N VAL A 52 2.55 -14.52 2.81
CA VAL A 52 3.19 -14.72 1.50
C VAL A 52 2.88 -13.57 0.55
N ILE A 53 1.62 -13.16 0.43
CA ILE A 53 1.21 -12.07 -0.46
C ILE A 53 1.85 -10.76 0.00
N SER A 54 1.82 -10.45 1.30
CA SER A 54 2.47 -9.26 1.84
C SER A 54 3.98 -9.22 1.53
N ALA A 55 4.67 -10.36 1.63
CA ALA A 55 6.09 -10.45 1.27
C ALA A 55 6.32 -10.18 -0.22
N ILE A 56 5.54 -10.80 -1.11
CA ILE A 56 5.64 -10.59 -2.57
C ILE A 56 5.34 -9.12 -2.92
N THR A 57 4.31 -8.53 -2.33
CA THR A 57 3.94 -7.13 -2.55
C THR A 57 5.06 -6.19 -2.10
N LEU A 58 5.64 -6.41 -0.91
CA LEU A 58 6.75 -5.58 -0.42
C LEU A 58 7.97 -5.69 -1.32
N LEU A 59 8.33 -6.91 -1.73
CA LEU A 59 9.43 -7.12 -2.68
C LEU A 59 9.16 -6.40 -4.00
N THR A 60 7.97 -6.54 -4.56
CA THR A 60 7.56 -5.88 -5.81
C THR A 60 7.61 -4.36 -5.67
N PHE A 61 7.15 -3.81 -4.55
CA PHE A 61 7.20 -2.39 -4.27
C PHE A 61 8.64 -1.87 -4.16
N ILE A 62 9.50 -2.58 -3.44
CA ILE A 62 10.93 -2.25 -3.32
C ILE A 62 11.60 -2.25 -4.70
N TYR A 63 11.36 -3.27 -5.53
CA TYR A 63 11.92 -3.33 -6.88
C TYR A 63 11.34 -2.26 -7.79
N SER A 64 10.04 -1.99 -7.72
CA SER A 64 9.39 -0.90 -8.45
C SER A 64 10.07 0.44 -8.14
N LEU A 65 10.26 0.74 -6.85
CA LEU A 65 10.95 1.95 -6.41
C LEU A 65 12.42 1.97 -6.85
N LYS A 66 13.14 0.86 -6.69
CA LYS A 66 14.54 0.71 -7.12
C LYS A 66 14.70 1.06 -8.61
N TYR A 67 13.82 0.53 -9.46
CA TYR A 67 13.87 0.75 -10.91
C TYR A 67 13.33 2.12 -11.34
N LEU A 68 12.52 2.79 -10.51
CA LEU A 68 12.12 4.17 -10.73
C LEU A 68 13.24 5.16 -10.35
N ILE A 69 13.91 4.95 -9.22
CA ILE A 69 14.96 5.84 -8.71
C ILE A 69 16.27 5.66 -9.50
N LYS A 70 16.70 4.41 -9.73
CA LYS A 70 17.94 4.11 -10.45
C LYS A 70 17.67 3.07 -11.54
N PRO A 71 17.15 3.52 -12.70
CA PRO A 71 16.62 2.62 -13.73
C PRO A 71 17.63 1.69 -14.41
N GLY A 72 18.93 1.71 -14.09
CA GLY A 72 19.96 0.84 -14.69
C GLY A 72 20.09 0.94 -16.22
N GLU A 73 19.30 1.80 -16.84
CA GLU A 73 19.19 2.03 -18.27
C GLU A 73 20.18 3.12 -18.67
N HIS A 74 21.06 2.79 -19.60
CA HIS A 74 22.15 3.66 -20.04
C HIS A 74 21.93 4.19 -21.46
N ASN A 75 20.92 3.71 -22.18
CA ASN A 75 20.55 4.24 -23.49
C ASN A 75 19.89 5.61 -23.34
N SER A 76 20.50 6.64 -23.92
CA SER A 76 20.02 8.02 -23.93
C SER A 76 18.67 8.18 -24.61
N ASP A 77 18.34 7.31 -25.58
CA ASP A 77 17.13 7.41 -26.39
C ASP A 77 15.94 6.66 -25.77
N HIS A 78 16.12 6.07 -24.58
CA HIS A 78 15.06 5.35 -23.90
C HIS A 78 14.04 6.30 -23.26
N ILE A 79 12.73 6.00 -23.36
CA ILE A 79 11.63 6.83 -22.81
C ILE A 79 11.75 7.13 -21.30
N LYS A 80 12.49 6.31 -20.55
CA LYS A 80 12.77 6.56 -19.12
C LYS A 80 13.71 7.75 -18.92
N GLN A 81 14.66 7.96 -19.84
CA GLN A 81 15.57 9.10 -19.78
C GLN A 81 14.84 10.40 -20.15
N SER A 82 13.82 10.40 -21.01
CA SER A 82 13.09 11.63 -21.34
C SER A 82 12.33 12.26 -20.15
N ILE A 83 12.00 11.47 -19.12
CA ILE A 83 11.33 11.94 -17.90
C ILE A 83 12.33 12.23 -16.77
N LEU A 84 13.39 11.41 -16.66
CA LEU A 84 14.35 11.48 -15.56
C LEU A 84 15.58 12.35 -15.86
N SER A 85 15.89 12.64 -17.13
CA SER A 85 16.96 13.55 -17.51
C SER A 85 16.46 15.00 -17.50
N LYS A 86 16.70 15.69 -16.37
CA LYS A 86 16.75 17.15 -16.31
C LYS A 86 17.85 17.58 -15.35
#